data_AF-X0ZSK1-F1
#
_entry.id   AF-X0ZSK1-F1
#
_cell.length_a   1.000
_cell.length_b   1.000
_cell.length_c   1.000
_cell.angle_alpha   90.00
_cell.angle_beta   90.00
_cell.angle_gamma   90.00
#
_symmetry.space_group_name_H-M   'P 1'
#
loop_
_entity.id
_entity.type
_entity.pdbx_description
1 polymer ?
#
loop_
_entity_poly.entity_id
_entity_poly.type
_entity_poly.pdbx_seq_one_letter_code
_entity_poly.pdbx_strand_id
1 'polypeptide(L)'
;SELALKMLEWEKQKRELDGLGNEICSVVLDIGKTQTVGNVRATFNNGRKEYDYESPGINAPQEIINKHSHSELEIDWMEVAKEAGYTTEQREKHTKSIIFTKWANVCKEGKIDPVVLSQGEPSVKLKLMELISKE
;
A
#
# COMPACT_ATOMS: atom_id res chain seq x y z
N SER A 1 4.74 38.56 29.76
CA SER A 1 3.76 37.86 30.60
C SER A 1 4.35 36.52 31.02
N GLU A 2 3.94 35.93 32.14
CA GLU A 2 4.41 34.61 32.60
C GLU A 2 4.16 33.51 31.54
N LEU A 3 3.05 33.62 30.79
CA LEU A 3 2.73 32.74 29.67
C LEU A 3 3.81 32.78 28.57
N ALA A 4 4.29 33.96 28.19
CA ALA A 4 5.31 34.10 27.14
C ALA A 4 6.61 33.38 27.51
N LEU A 5 7.02 33.43 28.77
CA LEU A 5 8.20 32.69 29.25
C LEU A 5 8.00 31.18 29.19
N LYS A 6 6.80 30.68 29.57
CA LYS A 6 6.46 29.25 29.45
C LYS A 6 6.41 28.77 28.00
N MET A 7 5.94 29.61 27.07
CA MET A 7 5.94 29.29 25.64
C MET A 7 7.35 29.16 25.07
N LEU A 8 8.27 30.06 25.46
CA LEU A 8 9.67 29.99 25.04
C LEU A 8 10.40 28.76 25.61
N GLU A 9 10.14 28.43 26.88
CA GLU A 9 10.71 27.23 27.50
C GLU A 9 10.19 25.95 26.82
N TRP A 10 8.88 25.89 26.51
CA TRP A 10 8.29 24.79 25.76
C TRP A 10 8.92 24.64 24.37
N GLU A 11 9.10 25.74 23.65
CA GLU A 11 9.73 25.72 22.32
C GLU A 11 11.16 25.15 22.38
N LYS A 12 11.94 25.58 23.37
CA LYS A 12 13.31 25.09 23.58
C LYS A 12 13.33 23.59 23.83
N GLN A 13 12.54 23.11 24.79
CA GLN A 13 12.46 21.69 25.13
C GLN A 13 11.94 20.86 23.96
N LYS A 14 10.97 21.38 23.20
CA LYS A 14 10.44 20.71 22.02
C LYS A 14 11.51 20.53 20.94
N ARG A 15 12.33 21.56 20.67
CA ARG A 15 13.46 21.44 19.72
C ARG A 15 14.50 20.42 20.18
N GLU A 16 14.84 20.40 21.47
CA GLU A 16 15.79 19.42 22.03
C GLU A 16 15.25 17.98 21.89
N LEU A 17 13.96 17.77 22.19
CA LEU A 17 13.29 16.48 22.03
C LEU A 17 13.18 16.04 20.56
N ASP A 18 12.88 16.97 19.65
CA ASP A 18 12.81 16.67 18.22
C ASP A 18 14.20 16.33 17.66
N GLY A 19 15.25 17.02 18.12
CA GLY A 19 16.65 16.70 17.80
C GLY A 19 17.03 15.28 18.23
N LEU A 20 16.80 14.94 19.50
CA LEU A 20 17.05 13.59 20.02
C LEU A 20 16.20 12.54 19.30
N GLY A 21 14.94 12.87 18.98
CA GLY A 21 14.05 12.00 18.23
C GLY A 21 14.57 11.68 16.84
N ASN A 22 15.14 12.67 16.14
CA ASN A 22 15.75 12.49 14.82
C ASN A 22 16.99 11.60 14.89
N GLU A 23 17.84 11.76 15.91
CA GLU A 23 19.01 10.89 16.13
C GLU A 23 18.60 9.44 16.35
N ILE A 24 17.61 9.20 17.23
CA ILE A 24 17.07 7.85 17.47
C ILE A 24 16.50 7.27 16.17
N CYS A 25 15.70 8.03 15.44
CA CYS A 25 15.13 7.59 14.16
C CYS A 25 16.21 7.22 13.15
N SER A 26 17.27 8.02 13.02
CA SER A 26 18.39 7.75 12.12
C SER A 26 19.10 6.45 12.48
N VAL A 27 19.47 6.26 13.74
CA VAL A 27 20.17 5.05 14.20
C VAL A 27 19.28 3.80 14.01
N VAL A 28 17.99 3.90 14.30
CA VAL A 28 17.06 2.78 14.13
C VAL A 28 16.81 2.46 12.66
N LEU A 29 16.84 3.46 11.80
CA LEU A 29 16.76 3.29 10.34
C LEU A 29 17.97 2.50 9.84
N ASP A 30 19.19 2.85 10.29
CA ASP A 30 20.43 2.16 9.92
C ASP A 30 20.48 0.72 10.44
N ILE A 31 19.95 0.48 11.65
CA ILE A 31 19.82 -0.88 12.21
C ILE A 31 18.80 -1.73 11.42
N GLY A 32 17.79 -1.09 10.83
CA GLY A 32 16.73 -1.78 10.08
C GLY A 32 15.81 -2.65 10.94
N LYS A 33 15.72 -2.39 12.26
CA LYS A 33 14.90 -3.17 13.20
C LYS A 33 14.27 -2.28 14.25
N THR A 34 13.03 -2.62 14.63
CA THR A 34 12.32 -1.94 15.73
C THR A 34 13.08 -2.06 17.04
N GLN A 35 13.23 -0.94 17.75
CA GLN A 35 13.86 -0.88 19.07
C GLN A 35 12.87 -0.39 20.13
N THR A 36 13.03 -0.86 21.36
CA THR A 36 12.24 -0.41 22.51
C THR A 36 13.15 -0.34 23.73
N VAL A 37 13.21 0.83 24.37
CA VAL A 37 14.01 1.06 25.59
C VAL A 37 13.16 1.85 26.58
N GLY A 38 12.88 1.26 27.74
CA GLY A 38 11.92 1.82 28.71
C GLY A 38 10.56 2.04 28.06
N ASN A 39 10.05 3.27 28.18
CA ASN A 39 8.77 3.67 27.58
C ASN A 39 8.91 4.21 26.15
N VAL A 40 10.09 4.20 25.55
CA VAL A 40 10.31 4.72 24.20
C VAL A 40 10.38 3.57 23.20
N ARG A 41 9.54 3.62 22.16
CA ARG A 41 9.52 2.65 21.07
C ARG A 41 9.77 3.33 19.74
N ALA A 42 10.82 2.90 19.04
CA ALA A 42 11.13 3.31 17.67
C ALA A 42 10.80 2.16 16.72
N THR A 43 9.70 2.29 15.97
CA THR A 43 9.20 1.25 15.07
C THR A 43 9.76 1.43 13.67
N PHE A 44 10.58 0.48 13.23
CA PHE A 44 11.09 0.41 11.87
C PHE A 44 10.05 -0.21 10.94
N ASN A 45 9.83 0.43 9.79
CA ASN A 45 9.02 -0.07 8.70
C ASN A 45 9.89 -0.11 7.43
N ASN A 46 10.00 -1.27 6.81
CA ASN A 46 10.84 -1.49 5.63
C ASN A 46 10.21 -0.98 4.31
N GLY A 47 9.10 -0.25 4.40
CA GLY A 47 8.31 0.17 3.25
C GLY A 47 7.35 -0.94 2.78
N ARG A 48 6.32 -0.52 2.04
CA ARG A 48 5.39 -1.47 1.39
C ARG A 48 6.00 -1.93 0.08
N LYS A 49 5.90 -3.23 -0.20
CA LYS A 49 6.27 -3.82 -1.48
C LYS A 49 5.07 -3.79 -2.42
N GLU A 50 5.30 -3.38 -3.66
CA GLU A 50 4.36 -3.56 -4.75
C GLU A 50 4.84 -4.72 -5.61
N TYR A 51 3.89 -5.53 -6.07
CA TYR A 51 4.18 -6.78 -6.75
C TYR A 51 3.47 -6.81 -8.10
N ASP A 52 4.19 -7.26 -9.11
CA ASP A 52 3.65 -7.71 -10.39
C ASP A 52 3.33 -9.20 -10.30
N TYR A 53 2.03 -9.49 -10.36
CA TYR A 53 1.50 -10.84 -10.38
C TYR A 53 1.16 -11.31 -11.80
N GLU A 54 1.01 -10.38 -12.74
CA GLU A 54 0.53 -10.68 -14.09
C GLU A 54 1.65 -11.30 -14.92
N SER A 55 2.81 -10.62 -15.02
CA SER A 55 3.93 -11.11 -15.83
C SER A 55 4.35 -12.55 -15.52
N PRO A 56 4.53 -12.95 -14.24
CA PRO A 56 4.82 -14.34 -13.92
C PRO A 56 3.57 -15.25 -13.98
N GLY A 57 2.40 -14.71 -13.66
CA GLY A 57 1.13 -15.45 -13.62
C GLY A 57 0.61 -15.93 -14.98
N ILE A 58 0.97 -15.25 -16.06
CA ILE A 58 0.61 -15.66 -17.44
C ILE A 58 1.15 -17.05 -17.80
N ASN A 59 2.25 -17.49 -17.17
CA ASN A 59 2.85 -18.80 -17.40
C ASN A 59 2.21 -19.93 -16.57
N ALA A 60 1.19 -19.62 -15.76
CA ALA A 60 0.49 -20.63 -14.98
C ALA A 60 -0.31 -21.60 -15.87
N PRO A 61 -0.60 -22.82 -15.38
CA PRO A 61 -1.55 -23.71 -16.05
C PRO A 61 -2.88 -23.02 -16.35
N GLN A 62 -3.39 -23.20 -17.58
CA GLN A 62 -4.61 -22.52 -18.05
C GLN A 62 -5.84 -22.80 -17.17
N GLU A 63 -5.90 -23.98 -16.55
CA GLU A 63 -6.96 -24.34 -15.60
C GLU A 63 -6.99 -23.41 -14.38
N ILE A 64 -5.81 -23.05 -13.85
CA ILE A 64 -5.68 -22.13 -12.72
C ILE A 64 -6.05 -20.71 -13.15
N ILE A 65 -5.60 -20.28 -14.35
CA ILE A 65 -5.96 -18.98 -14.92
C ILE A 65 -7.47 -18.89 -15.03
N ASN A 66 -8.10 -19.82 -15.76
CA ASN A 66 -9.55 -19.83 -15.99
C ASN A 66 -10.37 -19.86 -14.69
N LYS A 67 -9.89 -20.58 -13.66
CA LYS A 67 -10.55 -20.64 -12.35
C LYS A 67 -10.59 -19.28 -11.64
N HIS A 68 -9.58 -18.43 -11.85
CA HIS A 68 -9.48 -17.10 -11.24
C HIS A 68 -9.78 -15.97 -12.22
N SER A 69 -10.27 -16.30 -13.40
CA SER A 69 -10.74 -15.36 -14.41
C SER A 69 -12.27 -15.33 -14.43
N HIS A 70 -12.83 -14.16 -14.69
CA HIS A 70 -14.25 -13.99 -14.98
C HIS A 70 -14.42 -13.05 -16.16
N SER A 71 -15.47 -13.28 -16.95
CA SER A 71 -15.81 -12.43 -18.09
C SER A 71 -16.87 -11.40 -17.69
N GLU A 72 -16.67 -10.15 -18.09
CA GLU A 72 -17.70 -9.11 -18.03
C GLU A 72 -17.96 -8.58 -19.44
N LEU A 73 -19.14 -7.99 -19.64
CA LEU A 73 -19.51 -7.35 -20.89
C LEU A 73 -19.34 -5.84 -20.73
N GLU A 74 -18.52 -5.23 -21.57
CA GLU A 74 -18.35 -3.78 -21.64
C GLU A 74 -19.03 -3.25 -22.90
N ILE A 75 -19.83 -2.21 -22.75
CA ILE A 75 -20.50 -1.52 -23.86
C ILE A 75 -19.70 -0.24 -24.15
N ASP A 76 -19.27 -0.07 -25.40
CA ASP A 76 -18.71 1.20 -25.85
C ASP A 76 -19.84 2.22 -26.11
N TRP A 77 -20.22 2.95 -25.06
CA TRP A 77 -21.28 3.96 -25.15
C TRP A 77 -20.93 5.12 -26.09
N MET A 78 -19.65 5.37 -26.35
CA MET A 78 -19.22 6.45 -27.24
C MET A 78 -19.51 6.12 -28.69
N GLU A 79 -19.24 4.89 -29.12
CA GLU A 79 -19.59 4.41 -30.46
C GLU A 79 -21.11 4.27 -30.63
N VAL A 80 -21.82 3.77 -29.61
CA VAL A 80 -23.30 3.71 -29.63
C VAL A 80 -23.90 5.11 -29.83
N ALA A 81 -23.36 6.14 -29.19
CA ALA A 81 -23.87 7.51 -29.30
C ALA A 81 -23.57 8.21 -30.64
N LYS A 82 -22.58 7.74 -31.41
CA LYS A 82 -22.29 8.26 -32.77
C LYS A 82 -23.31 7.79 -33.80
N GLU A 83 -23.98 6.68 -33.55
CA GLU A 83 -25.03 6.18 -34.41
C GLU A 83 -26.38 6.85 -34.07
N ALA A 84 -27.18 7.18 -35.09
CA ALA A 84 -28.44 7.87 -34.90
C ALA A 84 -29.48 6.95 -34.26
N GLY A 85 -29.86 7.25 -33.01
CA GLY A 85 -30.85 6.49 -32.25
C GLY A 85 -30.24 5.32 -31.46
N TYR A 86 -30.85 4.97 -30.33
CA TYR A 86 -30.45 3.84 -29.49
C TYR A 86 -31.35 2.63 -29.77
N THR A 87 -30.75 1.53 -30.21
CA THR A 87 -31.41 0.23 -30.39
C THR A 87 -30.64 -0.89 -29.70
N THR A 88 -31.33 -1.98 -29.38
CA THR A 88 -30.71 -3.17 -28.78
C THR A 88 -29.65 -3.80 -29.70
N GLU A 89 -29.87 -3.77 -31.02
CA GLU A 89 -28.91 -4.27 -32.02
C GLU A 89 -27.58 -3.49 -32.00
N GLN A 90 -27.65 -2.15 -31.85
CA GLN A 90 -26.47 -1.31 -31.76
C GLN A 90 -25.72 -1.53 -30.45
N ARG A 91 -26.45 -1.75 -29.35
CA ARG A 91 -25.85 -2.13 -28.07
C ARG A 91 -25.07 -3.43 -28.21
N GLU A 92 -25.65 -4.47 -28.80
CA GLU A 92 -24.98 -5.76 -29.00
C GLU A 92 -23.75 -5.64 -29.89
N LYS A 93 -23.85 -4.88 -30.99
CA LYS A 93 -22.73 -4.61 -31.92
C LYS A 93 -21.52 -3.99 -31.23
N HIS A 94 -21.75 -3.11 -30.25
CA HIS A 94 -20.70 -2.37 -29.52
C HIS A 94 -20.44 -2.94 -28.12
N THR A 95 -20.94 -4.14 -27.84
CA THR A 95 -20.62 -4.87 -26.61
C THR A 95 -19.45 -5.81 -26.87
N LYS A 96 -18.39 -5.70 -26.07
CA LYS A 96 -17.24 -6.62 -26.09
C LYS A 96 -17.16 -7.37 -24.76
N SER A 97 -16.68 -8.61 -24.82
CA SER A 97 -16.35 -9.37 -23.61
C SER A 97 -14.92 -9.04 -23.17
N ILE A 98 -14.76 -8.73 -21.89
CA ILE A 98 -13.47 -8.49 -21.24
C ILE A 98 -13.26 -9.58 -20.21
N ILE A 99 -12.07 -10.15 -20.18
CA ILE A 99 -11.67 -11.14 -19.19
C ILE A 99 -10.86 -10.43 -18.11
N PHE A 100 -11.35 -10.50 -16.88
CA PHE A 100 -10.64 -10.03 -15.70
C PHE A 100 -10.02 -11.22 -14.99
N THR A 101 -8.71 -11.19 -14.77
CA THR A 101 -7.98 -12.27 -14.09
C THR A 101 -7.42 -11.79 -12.76
N LYS A 102 -7.73 -12.49 -11.67
CA LYS A 102 -7.14 -12.21 -10.35
C LYS A 102 -5.75 -12.82 -10.26
N TRP A 103 -4.77 -12.18 -10.89
CA TRP A 103 -3.40 -12.68 -11.02
C TRP A 103 -2.71 -13.03 -9.70
N ALA A 104 -3.01 -12.32 -8.61
CA ALA A 104 -2.49 -12.66 -7.28
C ALA A 104 -2.96 -14.04 -6.79
N ASN A 105 -4.20 -14.42 -7.09
CA ASN A 105 -4.71 -15.74 -6.75
C ASN A 105 -4.12 -16.82 -7.66
N VAL A 106 -3.93 -16.51 -8.95
CA VAL A 106 -3.25 -17.38 -9.91
C VAL A 106 -1.84 -17.70 -9.42
N CYS A 107 -1.06 -16.68 -9.05
CA CYS A 107 0.28 -16.87 -8.52
C CYS A 107 0.28 -17.69 -7.23
N LYS A 108 -0.65 -17.42 -6.31
CA LYS A 108 -0.77 -18.14 -5.04
C LYS A 108 -1.08 -19.64 -5.24
N GLU A 109 -2.02 -19.97 -6.12
CA GLU A 109 -2.41 -21.36 -6.38
C GLU A 109 -1.36 -22.10 -7.24
N GLY A 110 -0.80 -21.40 -8.23
CA GLY A 110 0.29 -21.90 -9.06
C GLY A 110 1.63 -22.03 -8.33
N LYS A 111 1.73 -21.55 -7.08
CA LYS A 111 2.99 -21.43 -6.32
C LYS A 111 4.07 -20.69 -7.11
N ILE A 112 3.66 -19.64 -7.81
CA ILE A 112 4.52 -18.77 -8.60
C ILE A 112 4.86 -17.57 -7.74
N ASP A 113 6.16 -17.31 -7.60
CA ASP A 113 6.63 -16.15 -6.87
C ASP A 113 6.41 -14.87 -7.70
N PRO A 114 5.69 -13.87 -7.17
CA PRO A 114 5.47 -12.62 -7.88
C PRO A 114 6.75 -11.78 -7.92
N VAL A 115 6.86 -10.94 -8.95
CA VAL A 115 8.00 -10.04 -9.11
C VAL A 115 7.76 -8.78 -8.28
N VAL A 116 8.77 -8.33 -7.53
CA VAL A 116 8.69 -7.04 -6.81
C VAL A 116 8.90 -5.93 -7.83
N LEU A 117 7.90 -5.06 -8.01
CA LEU A 117 8.00 -3.88 -8.88
C LEU A 117 8.70 -2.73 -8.19
N SER A 118 8.32 -2.51 -6.94
CA SER A 118 8.81 -1.39 -6.16
C SER A 118 8.79 -1.74 -4.67
N GLN A 119 9.62 -1.03 -3.91
CA GLN A 119 9.61 -1.04 -2.46
C GLN A 119 9.64 0.40 -1.99
N GLY A 120 8.66 0.79 -1.18
CA GLY A 120 8.62 2.12 -0.58
C GLY A 120 9.82 2.37 0.33
N GLU A 121 10.12 3.64 0.58
CA GLU A 121 11.25 4.03 1.42
C GLU A 121 11.07 3.50 2.86
N PRO A 122 12.13 2.93 3.45
CA PRO A 122 12.14 2.58 4.86
C PRO A 122 11.90 3.82 5.74
N SER A 123 11.19 3.65 6.85
CA SER A 123 10.87 4.74 7.77
C SER A 123 10.86 4.27 9.21
N VAL A 124 11.08 5.21 10.13
CA VAL A 124 10.99 4.96 11.57
C VAL A 124 9.94 5.88 12.18
N LYS A 125 9.12 5.31 13.07
CA LYS A 125 8.15 6.06 13.89
C LYS A 125 8.52 5.93 15.36
N LEU A 126 8.81 7.07 16.00
CA LEU A 126 9.08 7.15 17.43
C LEU A 126 7.78 7.38 18.20
N LYS A 127 7.57 6.62 19.28
CA LYS A 127 6.41 6.77 20.16
C LYS A 127 6.82 6.59 21.62
N LEU A 128 6.30 7.46 22.48
CA LEU A 128 6.28 7.25 23.92
C LEU A 128 5.06 6.36 24.25
N MET A 129 5.32 5.22 24.87
CA MET A 129 4.31 4.25 25.27
C MET A 129 3.76 4.65 26.64
N GLU A 130 2.44 4.57 26.81
CA GLU A 130 1.81 4.75 28.11
C GLU A 130 2.18 3.58 29.02
N LEU A 131 2.44 3.86 30.30
CA LEU A 131 2.59 2.84 31.32
C LEU A 131 1.24 2.13 31.46
N ILE A 132 1.18 0.88 31.00
CA ILE A 132 0.07 0.01 31.37
C ILE A 132 0.33 -0.40 32.82
N SER A 133 -0.14 0.40 33.76
CA SER A 133 -0.30 0.00 35.15
C SER A 133 -1.28 -1.16 35.16
N LYS A 134 -0.78 -2.40 35.29
CA LYS A 134 -1.64 -3.52 35.65
C LYS A 134 -1.93 -3.37 37.15
N GLU A 135 -3.14 -2.92 37.47
CA GLU A 135 -3.75 -3.11 38.78
C GLU A 135 -3.92 -4.61 39.09
#